data_AF-A0A2E9D4L1-F1
#
_entry.id   AF-A0A2E9D4L1-F1
#
_cell.length_a   1.000
_cell.length_b   1.000
_cell.length_c   1.000
_cell.angle_alpha   90.00
_cell.angle_beta   90.00
_cell.angle_gamma   90.00
#
_symmetry.space_group_name_H-M   'P 1'
#
loop_
_entity.id
_entity.type
_entity.pdbx_description
1 polymer ?
#
loop_
_entity_poly.entity_id
_entity_poly.type
_entity_poly.pdbx_seq_one_letter_code
_entity_poly.pdbx_strand_id
1 'polypeptide(L)'
;MDRRKFMLSGALLPLAGAVTPHAASRGIPPASLAPGQETLLAWMKLAGALDDRLVIWWMEGVRYGVVDSFSRTLYGMKIGLFQRYFPQPGGYWKLAMFELTYYTDLTTGRLLERYDNPYTGKTNTVRHVRLGPEIRHQTIDGQLADPDDQAMQEYLHDYSTTLGPAIISGDSLWIPTSVRARIVFPGPKAPEIKISHYTTAMGSLEDARNPELVSAPCSLAFQNVLKWEPWMQMGDHRGHLMSKAAGRKLERIEDMPSDYLEMAYKVHPRLIEDPMATLAGKVAEIRGEDP
;
A
#
# COMPACT_ATOMS: atom_id res chain seq x y z
N MET A 1 -12.44 36.34 -85.28
CA MET A 1 -11.55 37.52 -85.23
C MET A 1 -11.67 38.13 -83.86
N ASP A 2 -10.54 38.25 -83.14
CA ASP A 2 -10.24 39.25 -82.09
C ASP A 2 -11.17 39.45 -80.88
N ARG A 3 -10.73 39.89 -79.70
CA ARG A 3 -9.47 39.90 -78.95
C ARG A 3 -9.86 40.58 -77.62
N ARG A 4 -9.53 39.95 -76.50
CA ARG A 4 -8.91 40.56 -75.31
C ARG A 4 -9.44 41.91 -74.77
N LYS A 5 -9.91 41.83 -73.50
CA LYS A 5 -9.25 42.34 -72.27
C LYS A 5 -9.74 43.64 -71.59
N PHE A 6 -9.94 43.47 -70.26
CA PHE A 6 -9.82 44.39 -69.10
C PHE A 6 -10.94 45.41 -68.90
N MET A 7 -11.30 45.88 -67.69
CA MET A 7 -11.22 45.50 -66.26
C MET A 7 -11.82 46.72 -65.52
N LEU A 8 -12.57 46.52 -64.44
CA LEU A 8 -12.57 47.28 -63.15
C LEU A 8 -13.92 47.03 -62.45
N SER A 9 -13.95 46.20 -61.39
CA SER A 9 -13.84 46.59 -59.97
C SER A 9 -15.13 47.20 -59.39
N GLY A 10 -15.82 46.40 -58.58
CA GLY A 10 -16.89 46.81 -57.67
C GLY A 10 -17.00 45.78 -56.56
N ALA A 11 -16.51 46.13 -55.37
CA ALA A 11 -16.31 45.26 -54.21
C ALA A 11 -17.64 44.84 -53.55
N LEU A 12 -17.75 43.55 -53.21
CA LEU A 12 -18.74 43.02 -52.27
C LEU A 12 -18.03 42.69 -50.95
N LEU A 13 -18.44 43.35 -49.86
CA LEU A 13 -18.09 43.00 -48.49
C LEU A 13 -18.72 41.64 -48.12
N PRO A 14 -17.96 40.63 -47.67
CA PRO A 14 -18.53 39.49 -46.98
C PRO A 14 -18.76 39.83 -45.51
N LEU A 15 -20.00 39.66 -45.05
CA LEU A 15 -20.34 39.55 -43.63
C LEU A 15 -19.58 38.36 -43.04
N ALA A 16 -18.54 38.65 -42.26
CA ALA A 16 -17.86 37.66 -41.45
C ALA A 16 -18.83 37.18 -40.35
N GLY A 17 -19.32 35.94 -40.50
CA GLY A 17 -19.99 35.24 -39.41
C GLY A 17 -19.00 35.04 -38.27
N ALA A 18 -19.27 35.65 -37.12
CA ALA A 18 -18.53 35.39 -35.90
C ALA A 18 -18.78 33.94 -35.48
N VAL A 19 -17.83 33.06 -35.78
CA VAL A 19 -17.77 31.73 -35.17
C VAL A 19 -17.32 31.96 -33.73
N THR A 20 -18.28 31.98 -32.80
CA THR A 20 -17.98 31.90 -31.38
C THR A 20 -17.20 30.61 -31.14
N PRO A 21 -16.00 30.64 -30.56
CA PRO A 21 -15.30 29.42 -30.19
C PRO A 21 -16.21 28.63 -29.26
N HIS A 22 -16.51 27.39 -29.65
CA HIS A 22 -17.21 26.43 -28.81
C HIS A 22 -16.39 26.33 -27.52
N ALA A 23 -16.95 26.80 -26.41
CA ALA A 23 -16.37 26.57 -25.10
C ALA A 23 -16.11 25.06 -25.01
N ALA A 24 -14.85 24.67 -24.90
CA ALA A 24 -14.48 23.27 -24.71
C ALA A 24 -15.31 22.78 -23.53
N SER A 25 -16.26 21.88 -23.78
CA SER A 25 -16.91 21.17 -22.70
C SER A 25 -15.79 20.57 -21.87
N ARG A 26 -15.65 20.96 -20.60
CA ARG A 26 -14.85 20.19 -19.64
C ARG A 26 -15.48 18.80 -19.66
N GLY A 27 -14.89 17.90 -20.45
CA GLY A 27 -15.40 16.55 -20.62
C GLY A 27 -15.49 15.93 -19.24
N ILE A 28 -16.60 15.27 -18.96
CA ILE A 28 -16.70 14.40 -17.79
C ILE A 28 -15.48 13.47 -17.88
N PRO A 29 -14.53 13.53 -16.93
CA PRO A 29 -13.34 12.71 -17.03
C PRO A 29 -13.78 11.24 -17.09
N PRO A 30 -13.15 10.40 -17.93
CA PRO A 30 -13.64 9.05 -18.21
C PRO A 30 -13.96 8.28 -16.93
N ALA A 31 -15.02 7.47 -16.92
CA ALA A 31 -15.46 6.76 -15.72
C ALA A 31 -14.51 5.64 -15.24
N SER A 32 -13.36 5.47 -15.91
CA SER A 32 -12.33 4.49 -15.58
C SER A 32 -10.97 5.17 -15.38
N LEU A 33 -10.16 4.64 -14.46
CA LEU A 33 -8.70 4.82 -14.51
C LEU A 33 -8.15 3.79 -15.48
N ALA A 34 -7.32 4.20 -16.43
CA ALA A 34 -6.66 3.24 -17.30
C ALA A 34 -5.77 2.31 -16.46
N PRO A 35 -5.72 0.99 -16.78
CA PRO A 35 -4.73 0.10 -16.18
C PRO A 35 -3.30 0.62 -16.42
N GLY A 36 -2.38 0.25 -15.53
CA GLY A 36 -1.00 0.69 -15.62
C GLY A 36 -0.75 2.02 -14.89
N GLN A 37 -0.18 2.99 -15.60
CA GLN A 37 0.38 4.21 -14.99
C GLN A 37 -0.66 5.12 -14.33
N GLU A 38 -1.87 5.24 -14.87
CA GLU A 38 -2.92 6.05 -14.23
C GLU A 38 -3.38 5.43 -12.89
N THR A 39 -3.56 4.11 -12.85
CA THR A 39 -3.90 3.39 -11.61
C THR A 39 -2.76 3.48 -10.59
N LEU A 40 -1.50 3.38 -11.05
CA LEU A 40 -0.33 3.57 -10.19
C LEU A 40 -0.26 4.98 -9.61
N LEU A 41 -0.47 6.02 -10.42
CA LEU A 41 -0.46 7.40 -9.94
C LEU A 41 -1.58 7.64 -8.91
N ALA A 42 -2.79 7.14 -9.17
CA ALA A 42 -3.90 7.21 -8.22
C ALA A 42 -3.58 6.46 -6.91
N TRP A 43 -2.98 5.26 -7.01
CA TRP A 43 -2.50 4.50 -5.86
C TRP A 43 -1.46 5.28 -5.07
N MET A 44 -0.49 5.91 -5.74
CA MET A 44 0.55 6.70 -5.08
C MET A 44 -0.03 7.91 -4.34
N LYS A 45 -1.06 8.57 -4.86
CA LYS A 45 -1.72 9.65 -4.11
C LYS A 45 -2.53 9.15 -2.93
N LEU A 46 -3.28 8.06 -3.09
CA LEU A 46 -4.14 7.52 -2.03
C LEU A 46 -3.31 6.80 -0.97
N ALA A 47 -2.55 5.79 -1.34
CA ALA A 47 -1.85 4.88 -0.44
C ALA A 47 -0.39 5.29 -0.19
N GLY A 48 0.19 6.18 -0.99
CA GLY A 48 1.54 6.72 -0.78
C GLY A 48 1.56 8.24 -0.68
N ALA A 49 2.63 8.83 -1.23
CA ALA A 49 2.74 10.24 -1.55
C ALA A 49 3.62 10.41 -2.81
N LEU A 50 3.48 11.56 -3.48
CA LEU A 50 4.31 11.95 -4.63
C LEU A 50 5.57 12.74 -4.25
N ASP A 51 5.73 13.04 -2.96
CA ASP A 51 6.93 13.61 -2.36
C ASP A 51 7.51 12.64 -1.30
N ASP A 52 8.56 13.08 -0.60
CA ASP A 52 9.31 12.24 0.33
C ASP A 52 8.83 12.31 1.78
N ARG A 53 7.59 12.78 2.02
CA ARG A 53 6.98 12.84 3.35
C ARG A 53 6.85 11.45 3.98
N LEU A 54 6.64 11.42 5.30
CA LEU A 54 6.26 10.20 5.99
C LEU A 54 4.81 9.83 5.64
N VAL A 55 4.61 8.58 5.24
CA VAL A 55 3.30 7.95 5.09
C VAL A 55 3.21 6.82 6.10
N ILE A 56 2.11 6.76 6.84
CA ILE A 56 1.86 5.72 7.84
C ILE A 56 0.53 5.06 7.50
N TRP A 57 0.54 3.76 7.24
CA TRP A 57 -0.70 2.99 7.24
C TRP A 57 -0.96 2.51 8.66
N TRP A 58 -1.95 3.11 9.30
CA TRP A 58 -2.47 2.62 10.56
C TRP A 58 -3.71 1.77 10.31
N MET A 59 -3.73 0.55 10.82
CA MET A 59 -4.89 -0.35 10.72
C MET A 59 -5.09 -1.12 12.03
N GLU A 60 -6.34 -1.48 12.29
CA GLU A 60 -6.73 -2.30 13.44
C GLU A 60 -7.68 -3.41 13.00
N GLY A 61 -7.56 -4.57 13.62
CA GLY A 61 -8.32 -5.73 13.22
C GLY A 61 -8.14 -6.93 14.12
N VAL A 62 -8.50 -8.08 13.57
CA VAL A 62 -8.58 -9.36 14.28
C VAL A 62 -7.90 -10.44 13.48
N ARG A 63 -7.18 -11.31 14.20
CA ARG A 63 -6.61 -12.56 13.69
C ARG A 63 -7.55 -13.72 14.00
N TYR A 64 -7.74 -14.59 13.00
CA TYR A 64 -8.54 -15.79 13.06
C TYR A 64 -7.69 -17.01 12.74
N GLY A 65 -8.00 -18.13 13.38
CA GLY A 65 -7.57 -19.45 12.96
C GLY A 65 -8.67 -20.10 12.13
N VAL A 66 -8.31 -20.67 10.98
CA VAL A 66 -9.26 -21.29 10.06
C VAL A 66 -8.93 -22.78 9.94
N VAL A 67 -9.89 -23.62 10.32
CA VAL A 67 -9.80 -25.09 10.23
C VAL A 67 -11.09 -25.60 9.62
N ASP A 68 -10.97 -26.48 8.61
CA ASP A 68 -12.12 -27.06 7.90
C ASP A 68 -13.14 -26.01 7.42
N SER A 69 -12.66 -24.84 6.97
CA SER A 69 -13.46 -23.68 6.53
C SER A 69 -14.20 -22.91 7.63
N PHE A 70 -14.01 -23.24 8.91
CA PHE A 70 -14.54 -22.47 10.04
C PHE A 70 -13.47 -21.57 10.64
N SER A 71 -13.80 -20.28 10.80
CA SER A 71 -12.95 -19.30 11.46
C SER A 71 -13.23 -19.20 12.95
N ARG A 72 -12.18 -19.22 13.77
CA ARG A 72 -12.21 -18.90 15.20
C ARG A 72 -11.40 -17.64 15.45
N THR A 73 -12.01 -16.64 16.10
CA THR A 73 -11.32 -15.44 16.58
C THR A 73 -10.22 -15.82 17.58
N LEU A 74 -9.01 -15.29 17.41
CA LEU A 74 -7.85 -15.61 18.27
C LEU A 74 -7.42 -14.41 19.11
N TYR A 75 -6.98 -13.33 18.47
CA TYR A 75 -6.46 -12.13 19.12
C TYR A 75 -6.66 -10.90 18.24
N GLY A 76 -6.60 -9.71 18.84
CA GLY A 76 -6.61 -8.44 18.12
C GLY A 76 -5.25 -8.13 17.50
N MET A 77 -5.23 -7.19 16.56
CA MET A 77 -4.04 -6.78 15.84
C MET A 77 -4.08 -5.28 15.55
N LYS A 78 -3.00 -4.57 15.85
CA LYS A 78 -2.79 -3.17 15.45
C LYS A 78 -1.51 -3.05 14.63
N ILE A 79 -1.64 -2.46 13.46
CA ILE A 79 -0.61 -2.39 12.42
C ILE A 79 -0.18 -0.93 12.25
N GLY A 80 1.13 -0.69 12.23
CA GLY A 80 1.71 0.54 11.71
C GLY A 80 2.79 0.21 10.70
N LEU A 81 2.57 0.62 9.45
CA LEU A 81 3.52 0.51 8.35
C LEU A 81 3.98 1.92 7.98
N PHE A 82 5.27 2.19 8.11
CA PHE A 82 5.89 3.50 7.96
C PHE A 82 6.69 3.52 6.66
N GLN A 83 6.48 4.52 5.83
CA GLN A 83 6.92 4.51 4.43
C GLN A 83 7.34 5.90 3.96
N ARG A 84 8.34 5.93 3.07
CA ARG A 84 8.72 7.11 2.28
C ARG A 84 8.95 6.68 0.84
N TYR A 85 8.49 7.48 -0.11
CA TYR A 85 8.47 7.12 -1.53
C TYR A 85 9.37 8.04 -2.36
N PHE A 86 10.00 7.47 -3.39
CA PHE A 86 10.95 8.16 -4.26
C PHE A 86 10.70 7.77 -5.72
N PRO A 87 10.36 8.73 -6.59
CA PRO A 87 10.06 8.44 -7.99
C PRO A 87 11.32 7.98 -8.72
N GLN A 88 11.16 7.04 -9.63
CA GLN A 88 12.27 6.46 -10.40
C GLN A 88 12.10 6.69 -11.90
N PRO A 89 13.21 6.74 -12.66
CA PRO A 89 13.16 6.63 -14.11
C PRO A 89 12.38 5.37 -14.52
N GLY A 90 11.46 5.49 -15.48
CA GLY A 90 10.59 4.38 -15.90
C GLY A 90 9.21 4.38 -15.22
N GLY A 91 8.92 5.34 -14.34
CA GLY A 91 7.56 5.57 -13.84
C GLY A 91 7.12 4.58 -12.75
N TYR A 92 8.08 4.04 -12.00
CA TYR A 92 7.81 3.30 -10.75
C TYR A 92 8.39 4.09 -9.57
N TRP A 93 8.18 3.60 -8.35
CA TRP A 93 8.67 4.24 -7.14
C TRP A 93 9.48 3.25 -6.31
N LYS A 94 10.67 3.66 -5.84
CA LYS A 94 11.32 2.98 -4.71
C LYS A 94 10.68 3.51 -3.43
N LEU A 95 10.53 2.66 -2.42
CA LEU A 95 10.11 3.08 -1.09
C LEU A 95 11.00 2.48 -0.03
N ALA A 96 11.35 3.29 0.97
CA ALA A 96 11.93 2.82 2.21
C ALA A 96 10.78 2.58 3.20
N MET A 97 10.74 1.41 3.84
CA MET A 97 9.65 1.07 4.76
C MET A 97 10.07 0.20 5.95
N PHE A 98 9.30 0.28 7.03
CA PHE A 98 9.31 -0.71 8.12
C PHE A 98 7.89 -0.90 8.67
N GLU A 99 7.63 -2.07 9.25
CA GLU A 99 6.33 -2.40 9.86
C GLU A 99 6.51 -2.79 11.32
N LEU A 100 5.60 -2.31 12.16
CA LEU A 100 5.44 -2.70 13.54
C LEU A 100 3.97 -3.10 13.77
N THR A 101 3.74 -4.40 13.96
CA THR A 101 2.41 -4.95 14.21
C THR A 101 2.35 -5.64 15.56
N TYR A 102 1.42 -5.19 16.40
CA TYR A 102 1.20 -5.65 17.77
C TYR A 102 -0.06 -6.49 17.87
N TYR A 103 0.03 -7.58 18.63
CA TYR A 103 -1.10 -8.44 18.92
C TYR A 103 -1.68 -8.07 20.28
N THR A 104 -2.99 -8.07 20.37
CA THR A 104 -3.71 -7.58 21.55
C THR A 104 -4.71 -8.60 22.07
N ASP A 105 -4.95 -8.55 23.37
CA ASP A 105 -6.08 -9.24 23.97
C ASP A 105 -7.40 -8.63 23.46
N LEU A 106 -8.33 -9.47 23.02
CA LEU A 106 -9.57 -9.02 22.38
C LEU A 106 -10.50 -8.26 23.33
N THR A 107 -10.41 -8.54 24.62
CA THR A 107 -11.32 -7.94 25.61
C THR A 107 -10.78 -6.60 26.11
N THR A 108 -9.48 -6.55 26.40
CA THR A 108 -8.84 -5.40 27.04
C THR A 108 -8.12 -4.48 26.07
N GLY A 109 -7.85 -4.92 24.84
CA GLY A 109 -7.07 -4.16 23.85
C GLY A 109 -5.57 -4.05 24.19
N ARG A 110 -5.14 -4.63 25.31
CA ARG A 110 -3.76 -4.54 25.79
C ARG A 110 -2.82 -5.45 25.00
N LEU A 111 -1.55 -5.07 24.94
CA LEU A 111 -0.49 -5.88 24.34
C LEU A 111 -0.52 -7.32 24.87
N LEU A 112 -0.57 -8.28 23.95
CA LEU A 112 -0.63 -9.70 24.26
C LEU A 112 0.79 -10.26 24.37
N GLU A 113 1.25 -10.52 25.59
CA GLU A 113 2.58 -11.12 25.83
C GLU A 113 2.54 -12.65 25.87
N ARG A 114 1.43 -13.22 26.35
CA ARG A 114 1.17 -14.66 26.43
C ARG A 114 -0.16 -14.98 25.77
N TYR A 115 -0.21 -16.10 25.06
CA TYR A 115 -1.40 -16.55 24.33
C TYR A 115 -1.76 -17.98 24.72
N ASP A 116 -2.93 -18.15 25.31
CA ASP A 116 -3.48 -19.48 25.59
C ASP A 116 -4.10 -20.03 24.31
N ASN A 117 -3.37 -20.94 23.68
CA ASN A 117 -3.67 -21.42 22.34
C ASN A 117 -4.82 -22.44 22.38
N PRO A 118 -5.99 -22.10 21.81
CA PRO A 118 -7.17 -22.95 21.89
C PRO A 118 -7.08 -24.21 21.04
N TYR A 119 -6.10 -24.31 20.13
CA TYR A 119 -5.88 -25.48 19.29
C TYR A 119 -4.95 -26.50 19.94
N THR A 120 -4.00 -26.04 20.75
CA THR A 120 -2.96 -26.91 21.35
C THR A 120 -3.09 -27.07 22.86
N GLY A 121 -3.88 -26.21 23.52
CA GLY A 121 -3.99 -26.15 24.98
C GLY A 121 -2.75 -25.60 25.69
N LYS A 122 -1.74 -25.14 24.94
CA LYS A 122 -0.49 -24.58 25.48
C LYS A 122 -0.58 -23.07 25.61
N THR A 123 0.13 -22.49 26.57
CA THR A 123 0.41 -21.05 26.59
C THR A 123 1.68 -20.76 25.80
N ASN A 124 1.57 -19.98 24.73
CA ASN A 124 2.71 -19.54 23.92
C ASN A 124 3.19 -18.16 24.37
N THR A 125 4.50 -17.90 24.23
CA THR A 125 5.04 -16.53 24.29
C THR A 125 4.85 -15.88 22.94
N VAL A 126 4.19 -14.72 22.92
CA VAL A 126 3.84 -14.04 21.68
C VAL A 126 5.06 -13.34 21.10
N ARG A 127 5.20 -13.43 19.77
CA ARG A 127 6.17 -12.63 19.02
C ARG A 127 5.43 -11.64 18.13
N HIS A 128 5.54 -10.36 18.45
CA HIS A 128 5.04 -9.29 17.61
C HIS A 128 5.85 -9.16 16.31
N VAL A 129 5.22 -8.62 15.28
CA VAL A 129 5.83 -8.49 13.96
C VAL A 129 6.65 -7.21 13.92
N ARG A 130 7.89 -7.37 13.47
CA ARG A 130 8.78 -6.29 13.06
C ARG A 130 9.34 -6.66 11.69
N LEU A 131 9.13 -5.78 10.71
CA LEU A 131 9.68 -5.88 9.36
C LEU A 131 10.52 -4.64 9.06
N GLY A 132 11.66 -4.81 8.38
CA GLY A 132 12.52 -3.71 7.96
C GLY A 132 13.32 -3.03 9.08
N PRO A 133 13.93 -1.86 8.79
CA PRO A 133 13.82 -1.10 7.53
C PRO A 133 14.32 -1.83 6.27
N GLU A 134 13.61 -1.69 5.16
CA GLU A 134 13.94 -2.31 3.86
C GLU A 134 13.47 -1.43 2.69
N ILE A 135 13.90 -1.78 1.47
CA ILE A 135 13.47 -1.16 0.23
C ILE A 135 12.46 -2.07 -0.48
N ARG A 136 11.44 -1.45 -1.09
CA ARG A 136 10.49 -2.09 -2.02
C ARG A 136 10.32 -1.23 -3.26
N HIS A 137 9.78 -1.83 -4.33
CA HIS A 137 9.46 -1.15 -5.58
C HIS A 137 7.95 -1.16 -5.80
N GLN A 138 7.30 0.00 -5.80
CA GLN A 138 5.90 0.13 -6.20
C GLN A 138 5.80 0.36 -7.71
N THR A 139 5.23 -0.62 -8.42
CA THR A 139 5.10 -0.64 -9.87
C THR A 139 3.63 -0.79 -10.30
N ILE A 140 3.40 -0.82 -11.61
CA ILE A 140 2.09 -1.13 -12.21
C ILE A 140 1.62 -2.56 -11.93
N ASP A 141 2.54 -3.45 -11.56
CA ASP A 141 2.26 -4.84 -11.20
C ASP A 141 2.09 -5.01 -9.69
N GLY A 142 2.14 -3.93 -8.90
CA GLY A 142 2.05 -3.97 -7.43
C GLY A 142 3.38 -3.69 -6.74
N GLN A 143 3.48 -4.09 -5.46
CA GLN A 143 4.66 -3.82 -4.64
C GLN A 143 5.64 -4.98 -4.67
N LEU A 144 6.73 -4.81 -5.42
CA LEU A 144 7.81 -5.76 -5.59
C LEU A 144 8.87 -5.66 -4.48
N ALA A 145 9.48 -6.80 -4.11
CA ALA A 145 10.72 -6.82 -3.36
C ALA A 145 11.83 -6.09 -4.13
N ASP A 146 12.82 -5.55 -3.43
CA ASP A 146 13.95 -4.89 -4.08
C ASP A 146 14.73 -5.94 -4.92
N PRO A 147 14.87 -5.76 -6.24
CA PRO A 147 15.69 -6.64 -7.08
C PRO A 147 17.17 -6.60 -6.70
N ASP A 148 17.63 -5.53 -6.04
CA ASP A 148 19.02 -5.36 -5.61
C ASP A 148 19.30 -6.12 -4.29
N ASP A 149 18.26 -6.54 -3.56
CA ASP A 149 18.39 -7.38 -2.35
C ASP A 149 18.56 -8.86 -2.73
N GLN A 150 19.80 -9.24 -3.05
CA GLN A 150 20.14 -10.60 -3.48
C GLN A 150 19.69 -11.68 -2.48
N ALA A 151 19.81 -11.43 -1.17
CA ALA A 151 19.39 -12.39 -0.16
C ALA A 151 17.88 -12.62 -0.22
N MET A 152 17.09 -11.55 -0.35
CA MET A 152 15.64 -11.67 -0.50
C MET A 152 15.25 -12.37 -1.81
N GLN A 153 15.97 -12.11 -2.91
CA GLN A 153 15.73 -12.79 -4.18
C GLN A 153 15.98 -14.31 -4.09
N GLU A 154 16.94 -14.75 -3.28
CA GLU A 154 17.16 -16.18 -3.03
C GLU A 154 16.05 -16.82 -2.19
N TYR A 155 15.46 -16.06 -1.25
CA TYR A 155 14.46 -16.59 -0.32
C TYR A 155 13.04 -16.58 -0.88
N LEU A 156 12.77 -15.71 -1.86
CA LEU A 156 11.45 -15.54 -2.45
C LEU A 156 11.16 -16.61 -3.50
N HIS A 157 10.06 -17.32 -3.28
CA HIS A 157 9.48 -18.29 -4.19
C HIS A 157 7.98 -18.05 -4.35
N ASP A 158 7.39 -18.57 -5.43
CA ASP A 158 5.95 -18.42 -5.74
C ASP A 158 5.45 -16.98 -5.54
N TYR A 159 6.28 -16.02 -5.95
CA TYR A 159 6.11 -14.60 -5.68
C TYR A 159 5.31 -13.93 -6.80
N SER A 160 4.23 -13.26 -6.45
CA SER A 160 3.42 -12.50 -7.40
C SER A 160 2.73 -11.33 -6.72
N THR A 161 2.59 -10.23 -7.44
CA THR A 161 1.91 -9.03 -6.94
C THR A 161 0.88 -8.55 -7.95
N THR A 162 -0.09 -7.76 -7.50
CA THR A 162 -1.02 -7.08 -8.40
C THR A 162 -1.32 -5.66 -7.95
N LEU A 163 -1.70 -4.81 -8.90
CA LEU A 163 -2.32 -3.52 -8.64
C LEU A 163 -3.57 -3.37 -9.51
N GLY A 164 -4.72 -3.18 -8.87
CA GLY A 164 -6.02 -3.09 -9.52
C GLY A 164 -6.64 -4.46 -9.88
N PRO A 165 -7.67 -4.46 -10.76
CA PRO A 165 -8.24 -3.29 -11.42
C PRO A 165 -8.88 -2.31 -10.43
N ALA A 166 -8.80 -1.02 -10.73
CA ALA A 166 -9.52 0.00 -9.96
C ALA A 166 -11.04 -0.19 -10.11
N ILE A 167 -11.77 -0.03 -9.01
CA ILE A 167 -13.22 -0.06 -8.97
C ILE A 167 -13.69 1.37 -8.68
N ILE A 168 -14.63 1.86 -9.48
CA ILE A 168 -15.14 3.23 -9.39
C ILE A 168 -16.67 3.18 -9.29
N SER A 169 -17.22 3.93 -8.34
CA SER A 169 -18.67 4.13 -8.21
C SER A 169 -18.95 5.55 -7.71
N GLY A 170 -19.46 6.40 -8.60
CA GLY A 170 -19.54 7.84 -8.34
C GLY A 170 -18.15 8.43 -8.10
N ASP A 171 -17.98 9.17 -7.01
CA ASP A 171 -16.67 9.69 -6.60
C ASP A 171 -15.84 8.67 -5.77
N SER A 172 -16.41 7.53 -5.39
CA SER A 172 -15.66 6.55 -4.62
C SER A 172 -14.74 5.72 -5.53
N LEU A 173 -13.47 5.60 -5.12
CA LEU A 173 -12.43 4.85 -5.79
C LEU A 173 -11.85 3.80 -4.84
N TRP A 174 -11.79 2.56 -5.30
CA TRP A 174 -11.11 1.45 -4.63
C TRP A 174 -10.02 0.89 -5.54
N ILE A 175 -8.80 0.78 -5.03
CA ILE A 175 -7.68 0.16 -5.74
C ILE A 175 -7.20 -1.03 -4.90
N PRO A 176 -7.54 -2.27 -5.28
CA PRO A 176 -7.02 -3.45 -4.61
C PRO A 176 -5.56 -3.71 -5.03
N THR A 177 -4.75 -4.23 -4.11
CA THR A 177 -3.44 -4.82 -4.38
C THR A 177 -3.36 -6.17 -3.71
N SER A 178 -2.60 -7.08 -4.29
CA SER A 178 -2.28 -8.35 -3.65
C SER A 178 -0.78 -8.63 -3.69
N VAL A 179 -0.32 -9.37 -2.69
CA VAL A 179 1.01 -9.97 -2.66
C VAL A 179 0.84 -11.42 -2.25
N ARG A 180 1.35 -12.33 -3.06
CA ARG A 180 1.51 -13.74 -2.70
C ARG A 180 2.99 -14.03 -2.66
N ALA A 181 3.45 -14.66 -1.58
CA ALA A 181 4.83 -15.06 -1.45
C ALA A 181 4.97 -16.36 -0.64
N ARG A 182 5.99 -17.12 -0.99
CA ARG A 182 6.56 -18.19 -0.20
C ARG A 182 8.00 -17.82 0.11
N ILE A 183 8.31 -17.56 1.38
CA ILE A 183 9.64 -17.14 1.82
C ILE A 183 10.31 -18.32 2.53
N VAL A 184 11.44 -18.76 1.99
CA VAL A 184 12.25 -19.86 2.52
C VAL A 184 13.59 -19.30 2.99
N PHE A 185 13.73 -19.12 4.30
CA PHE A 185 14.98 -18.67 4.90
C PHE A 185 16.03 -19.78 4.92
N PRO A 186 17.34 -19.45 4.91
CA PRO A 186 18.40 -20.43 4.93
C PRO A 186 18.48 -21.13 6.28
N GLY A 187 18.75 -22.44 6.24
CA GLY A 187 19.00 -23.27 7.42
C GLY A 187 17.91 -24.31 7.71
N PRO A 188 18.27 -25.48 8.25
CA PRO A 188 17.38 -26.65 8.34
C PRO A 188 16.20 -26.48 9.31
N LYS A 189 16.26 -25.49 10.22
CA LYS A 189 15.21 -25.20 11.21
C LYS A 189 14.54 -23.84 10.94
N ALA A 190 14.90 -23.18 9.85
CA ALA A 190 14.34 -21.87 9.55
C ALA A 190 12.86 -22.03 9.19
N PRO A 191 11.96 -21.19 9.74
CA PRO A 191 10.55 -21.29 9.44
C PRO A 191 10.31 -20.87 7.99
N GLU A 192 9.48 -21.63 7.27
CA GLU A 192 8.93 -21.19 5.99
C GLU A 192 7.71 -20.29 6.23
N ILE A 193 7.69 -19.12 5.59
CA ILE A 193 6.52 -18.23 5.57
C ILE A 193 5.76 -18.42 4.26
N LYS A 194 4.44 -18.62 4.35
CA LYS A 194 3.53 -18.60 3.20
C LYS A 194 2.45 -17.59 3.46
N ILE A 195 2.25 -16.68 2.52
CA ILE A 195 1.42 -15.51 2.73
C ILE A 195 0.72 -15.07 1.45
N SER A 196 -0.55 -14.74 1.61
CA SER A 196 -1.35 -14.00 0.65
C SER A 196 -1.90 -12.77 1.37
N HIS A 197 -1.44 -11.60 0.97
CA HIS A 197 -1.85 -10.29 1.45
C HIS A 197 -2.76 -9.62 0.44
N TYR A 198 -3.82 -8.99 0.94
CA TYR A 198 -4.77 -8.21 0.17
C TYR A 198 -4.97 -6.88 0.88
N THR A 199 -4.73 -5.79 0.17
CA THR A 199 -5.02 -4.44 0.67
C THR A 199 -5.86 -3.71 -0.35
N THR A 200 -6.86 -2.96 0.08
CA THR A 200 -7.61 -2.05 -0.79
C THR A 200 -7.43 -0.63 -0.28
N ALA A 201 -6.83 0.23 -1.10
CA ALA A 201 -6.81 1.66 -0.89
C ALA A 201 -8.13 2.26 -1.34
N MET A 202 -8.74 3.10 -0.52
CA MET A 202 -10.08 3.64 -0.73
C MET A 202 -10.06 5.14 -0.53
N GLY A 203 -10.55 5.90 -1.50
CA GLY A 203 -10.62 7.35 -1.42
C GLY A 203 -11.49 7.96 -2.51
N SER A 204 -11.31 9.26 -2.73
CA SER A 204 -12.03 10.01 -3.76
C SER A 204 -11.35 9.89 -5.13
N LEU A 205 -12.15 9.73 -6.17
CA LEU A 205 -11.72 9.78 -7.56
C LEU A 205 -11.30 11.21 -7.95
N GLU A 206 -12.02 12.22 -7.44
CA GLU A 206 -11.66 13.63 -7.56
C GLU A 206 -10.25 13.87 -7.00
N ASP A 207 -9.98 13.45 -5.76
CA ASP A 207 -8.65 13.61 -5.15
C ASP A 207 -7.56 12.87 -5.92
N ALA A 208 -7.82 11.62 -6.33
CA ALA A 208 -6.87 10.84 -7.11
C ALA A 208 -6.51 11.51 -8.46
N ARG A 209 -7.46 12.23 -9.07
CA ARG A 209 -7.27 12.96 -10.32
C ARG A 209 -6.73 14.37 -10.14
N ASN A 210 -6.84 14.94 -8.93
CA ASN A 210 -6.42 16.30 -8.66
C ASN A 210 -4.90 16.46 -8.85
N PRO A 211 -4.42 17.24 -9.85
CA PRO A 211 -3.00 17.41 -10.11
C PRO A 211 -2.29 18.24 -9.03
N GLU A 212 -3.03 18.95 -8.19
CA GLU A 212 -2.49 19.77 -7.09
C GLU A 212 -2.21 18.94 -5.83
N LEU A 213 -2.79 17.74 -5.72
CA LEU A 213 -2.56 16.84 -4.60
C LEU A 213 -1.38 15.91 -4.86
N VAL A 214 -0.37 16.03 -3.98
CA VAL A 214 0.75 15.09 -3.88
C VAL A 214 0.44 13.92 -2.94
N SER A 215 -0.58 14.05 -2.10
CA SER A 215 -1.07 13.01 -1.20
C SER A 215 -2.55 13.31 -0.91
N ALA A 216 -3.38 12.27 -0.87
CA ALA A 216 -4.82 12.38 -0.62
C ALA A 216 -5.25 11.52 0.57
N PRO A 217 -6.33 11.88 1.29
CA PRO A 217 -6.92 11.03 2.32
C PRO A 217 -7.26 9.64 1.78
N CYS A 218 -6.98 8.61 2.58
CA CYS A 218 -7.20 7.23 2.18
C CYS A 218 -7.61 6.37 3.36
N SER A 219 -8.65 5.58 3.17
CA SER A 219 -9.02 4.47 4.05
C SER A 219 -8.46 3.16 3.49
N LEU A 220 -8.13 2.23 4.37
CA LEU A 220 -7.50 0.97 4.03
C LEU A 220 -8.38 -0.18 4.52
N ALA A 221 -8.53 -1.20 3.68
CA ALA A 221 -9.05 -2.50 4.08
C ALA A 221 -7.97 -3.55 3.85
N PHE A 222 -7.68 -4.35 4.86
CA PHE A 222 -6.63 -5.36 4.82
C PHE A 222 -7.18 -6.74 5.16
N GLN A 223 -6.73 -7.73 4.39
CA GLN A 223 -6.93 -9.14 4.67
C GLN A 223 -5.66 -9.90 4.38
N ASN A 224 -5.46 -10.99 5.11
CA ASN A 224 -4.46 -11.96 4.71
C ASN A 224 -4.89 -13.39 4.99
N VAL A 225 -4.21 -14.31 4.31
CA VAL A 225 -4.17 -15.73 4.61
C VAL A 225 -2.71 -16.10 4.76
N LEU A 226 -2.35 -16.71 5.87
CA LEU A 226 -0.96 -17.07 6.16
C LEU A 226 -0.86 -18.37 6.95
N LYS A 227 0.27 -19.07 6.81
CA LYS A 227 0.58 -20.23 7.65
C LYS A 227 0.55 -19.84 9.14
N TRP A 228 0.26 -20.81 10.02
CA TRP A 228 0.43 -20.63 11.46
C TRP A 228 1.80 -20.01 11.78
N GLU A 229 1.79 -19.02 12.68
CA GLU A 229 3.03 -18.34 13.04
C GLU A 229 3.95 -19.26 13.86
N PRO A 230 5.28 -19.20 13.66
CA PRO A 230 6.21 -20.11 14.33
C PRO A 230 6.10 -20.11 15.86
N TRP A 231 5.81 -18.96 16.47
CA TRP A 231 5.70 -18.84 17.94
C TRP A 231 4.45 -19.53 18.50
N MET A 232 3.44 -19.82 17.68
CA MET A 232 2.25 -20.56 18.09
C MET A 232 2.54 -22.05 18.31
N GLN A 233 3.69 -22.56 17.86
CA GLN A 233 4.14 -23.95 18.05
C GLN A 233 3.10 -24.99 17.61
N MET A 234 2.47 -24.75 16.46
CA MET A 234 1.35 -25.54 15.96
C MET A 234 1.75 -26.93 15.43
N GLY A 235 3.04 -27.19 15.18
CA GLY A 235 3.49 -28.44 14.57
C GLY A 235 2.76 -28.71 13.26
N ASP A 236 2.26 -29.94 13.10
CA ASP A 236 1.48 -30.37 11.93
C ASP A 236 -0.01 -30.07 12.04
N HIS A 237 -0.43 -29.19 12.96
CA HIS A 237 -1.84 -28.84 13.10
C HIS A 237 -2.38 -28.25 11.81
N ARG A 238 -3.41 -28.88 11.25
CA ARG A 238 -4.11 -28.43 10.04
C ARG A 238 -4.65 -27.01 10.14
N GLY A 239 -4.92 -26.40 9.00
CA GLY A 239 -5.47 -25.06 8.90
C GLY A 239 -4.41 -23.98 8.72
N HIS A 240 -4.86 -22.74 8.85
CA HIS A 240 -4.06 -21.55 8.62
C HIS A 240 -4.64 -20.37 9.40
N LEU A 241 -3.94 -19.24 9.36
CA LEU A 241 -4.40 -17.98 9.88
C LEU A 241 -5.05 -17.14 8.78
N MET A 242 -6.03 -16.34 9.18
CA MET A 242 -6.61 -15.28 8.37
C MET A 242 -6.72 -14.01 9.22
N SER A 243 -6.49 -12.83 8.63
CA SER A 243 -6.77 -11.56 9.31
C SER A 243 -7.77 -10.73 8.55
N LYS A 244 -8.48 -9.87 9.28
CA LYS A 244 -9.23 -8.75 8.71
C LYS A 244 -8.90 -7.51 9.53
N ALA A 245 -8.50 -6.44 8.87
CA ALA A 245 -8.26 -5.15 9.50
C ALA A 245 -8.78 -4.01 8.60
N ALA A 246 -9.03 -2.86 9.19
CA ALA A 246 -9.36 -1.64 8.50
C ALA A 246 -8.63 -0.47 9.14
N GLY A 247 -8.46 0.61 8.39
CA GLY A 247 -7.73 1.75 8.89
C GLY A 247 -7.64 2.88 7.89
N ARG A 248 -6.59 3.69 8.00
CA ARG A 248 -6.39 4.88 7.17
C ARG A 248 -4.91 5.20 7.01
N LYS A 249 -4.62 5.96 5.96
CA LYS A 249 -3.34 6.63 5.80
C LYS A 249 -3.26 7.84 6.74
N LEU A 250 -2.13 7.97 7.42
CA LEU A 250 -1.73 9.11 8.23
C LEU A 250 -0.39 9.65 7.70
N GLU A 251 -0.05 10.88 8.06
CA GLU A 251 1.20 11.52 7.65
C GLU A 251 2.03 12.01 8.84
N ARG A 252 1.51 11.82 10.05
CA ARG A 252 2.12 12.24 11.31
C ARG A 252 1.95 11.16 12.35
N ILE A 253 2.99 10.96 13.15
CA ILE A 253 2.99 9.94 14.22
C ILE A 253 1.99 10.33 15.31
N GLU A 254 1.84 11.63 15.57
CA GLU A 254 0.93 12.14 16.59
C GLU A 254 -0.54 11.87 16.26
N ASP A 255 -0.86 11.55 15.00
CA ASP A 255 -2.21 11.17 14.56
C ASP A 255 -2.52 9.67 14.75
N MET A 256 -1.52 8.87 15.15
CA MET A 256 -1.71 7.46 15.50
C MET A 256 -2.43 7.33 16.85
N PRO A 257 -3.24 6.28 17.05
CA PRO A 257 -3.85 6.03 18.35
C PRO A 257 -2.82 5.87 19.46
N SER A 258 -3.13 6.44 20.62
CA SER A 258 -2.24 6.46 21.78
C SER A 258 -1.90 5.06 22.29
N ASP A 259 -2.83 4.11 22.20
CA ASP A 259 -2.62 2.73 22.63
C ASP A 259 -1.64 1.98 21.71
N TYR A 260 -1.68 2.23 20.40
CA TYR A 260 -0.66 1.76 19.47
C TYR A 260 0.71 2.34 19.82
N LEU A 261 0.80 3.66 20.06
CA LEU A 261 2.06 4.32 20.39
C LEU A 261 2.65 3.78 21.70
N GLU A 262 1.83 3.57 22.74
CA GLU A 262 2.26 2.98 24.00
C GLU A 262 2.91 1.60 23.78
N MET A 263 2.26 0.74 22.98
CA MET A 263 2.82 -0.56 22.61
C MET A 263 4.12 -0.43 21.82
N ALA A 264 4.17 0.51 20.89
CA ALA A 264 5.34 0.74 20.06
C ALA A 264 6.54 1.23 20.88
N TYR A 265 6.35 2.19 21.78
CA TYR A 265 7.41 2.68 22.67
C TYR A 265 7.84 1.61 23.67
N LYS A 266 6.93 0.74 24.12
CA LYS A 266 7.27 -0.37 25.02
C LYS A 266 8.12 -1.43 24.33
N VAL A 267 7.77 -1.84 23.11
CA VAL A 267 8.37 -3.01 22.45
C VAL A 267 9.53 -2.62 21.52
N HIS A 268 9.40 -1.52 20.79
CA HIS A 268 10.36 -1.08 19.76
C HIS A 268 10.68 0.42 19.83
N PRO A 269 11.12 0.95 20.99
CA PRO A 269 11.30 2.39 21.20
C PRO A 269 12.22 3.03 20.14
N ARG A 270 13.33 2.37 19.82
CA ARG A 270 14.31 2.86 18.84
C ARG A 270 13.77 3.05 17.42
N LEU A 271 12.69 2.36 17.05
CA LEU A 271 12.11 2.45 15.70
C LEU A 271 10.96 3.48 15.63
N ILE A 272 10.24 3.67 16.73
CA ILE A 272 9.08 4.57 16.77
C ILE A 272 9.41 5.98 17.29
N GLU A 273 10.54 6.15 17.99
CA GLU A 273 10.98 7.46 18.49
C GLU A 273 11.16 8.46 17.35
N ASP A 274 11.80 8.04 16.26
CA ASP A 274 11.90 8.81 15.03
C ASP A 274 11.87 7.85 13.81
N PRO A 275 10.68 7.62 13.22
CA PRO A 275 10.50 6.86 11.98
C PRO A 275 11.24 7.44 10.78
N MET A 276 11.44 8.77 10.72
CA MET A 276 12.17 9.41 9.62
C MET A 276 13.66 9.06 9.72
N ALA A 277 14.24 9.17 10.92
CA ALA A 277 15.61 8.73 11.18
C ALA A 277 15.77 7.21 10.99
N THR A 278 14.77 6.42 11.42
CA THR A 278 14.75 4.97 11.22
C THR A 278 14.82 4.57 9.74
N LEU A 279 14.20 5.36 8.86
CA LEU A 279 14.24 5.14 7.41
C LEU A 279 15.45 5.77 6.72
N ALA A 280 16.21 6.65 7.39
CA ALA A 280 17.24 7.49 6.77
C ALA A 280 18.30 6.69 5.99
N GLY A 281 18.82 5.60 6.56
CA GLY A 281 19.82 4.78 5.87
C GLY A 281 19.31 4.16 4.56
N LYS A 282 18.05 3.71 4.52
CA LYS A 282 17.44 3.19 3.29
C LYS A 282 17.07 4.31 2.31
N VAL A 283 16.79 5.51 2.80
CA VAL A 283 16.59 6.68 1.95
C VAL A 283 17.89 7.12 1.28
N ALA A 284 19.01 7.14 2.02
CA ALA A 284 20.33 7.42 1.47
C ALA A 284 20.68 6.41 0.36
N GLU A 285 20.45 5.12 0.61
CA GLU A 285 20.64 4.03 -0.37
C GLU A 285 19.80 4.25 -1.64
N ILE A 286 18.51 4.61 -1.52
CA ILE A 286 17.65 4.92 -2.67
C ILE A 286 18.18 6.12 -3.46
N ARG A 287 18.75 7.12 -2.78
CA ARG A 287 19.30 8.33 -3.40
C ARG A 287 20.71 8.16 -3.96
N GLY A 288 21.37 7.03 -3.68
CA GLY A 288 22.79 6.83 -4.01
C GLY A 288 23.72 7.72 -3.19
N GLU A 289 23.30 8.11 -1.99
CA GLU A 289 24.10 8.86 -1.01
C GLU A 289 24.90 7.89 -0.13
N ASP A 290 26.07 8.32 0.36
CA ASP A 290 26.85 7.55 1.35
C ASP A 290 26.08 7.59 2.70
N PRO A 291 25.73 6.43 3.30
CA PRO A 291 24.84 6.36 4.46
C PRO A 291 25.38 6.95 5.77
#